data_AF-I5B283-F1
#
_entry.id   AF-I5B283-F1
#
_cell.length_a   1.000
_cell.length_b   1.000
_cell.length_c   1.000
_cell.angle_alpha   90.00
_cell.angle_beta   90.00
_cell.angle_gamma   90.00
#
_symmetry.space_group_name_H-M   'P 1'
#
loop_
_entity.id
_entity.type
_entity.pdbx_description
1 polymer ?
#
loop_
_entity_poly.entity_id
_entity_poly.type
_entity_poly.pdbx_seq_one_letter_code
_entity_poly.pdbx_strand_id
1 'polypeptide(L)'
;MKSGKLENSLINLRKATDRFAEALQEAQSSIVMDATIQWFEFTYELMWKTLKIFLEDIHGIRAVSPRLVFKEAYALSIIEQEDIFLEMIQSRNLLSHTYNEEQAEQIYKKCPLYLSAINDLYQRISVS
;
A
#
# COMPACT_ATOMS: atom_id res chain seq x y z
N MET A 1 2.43 7.73 -22.32
CA MET A 1 1.17 6.97 -22.38
C MET A 1 1.31 5.79 -21.43
N LYS A 2 0.33 5.50 -20.58
CA LYS A 2 0.39 4.36 -19.65
C LYS A 2 0.51 3.06 -20.44
N SER A 3 1.33 2.12 -19.98
CA SER A 3 1.31 0.78 -20.55
C SER A 3 0.02 0.07 -20.12
N GLY A 4 -0.45 -0.89 -20.92
CA GLY A 4 -1.58 -1.76 -20.52
C GLY A 4 -1.27 -2.57 -19.24
N LYS A 5 0.02 -2.74 -18.89
CA LYS A 5 0.43 -3.34 -17.62
C LYS A 5 0.14 -2.41 -16.44
N LEU A 6 0.45 -1.12 -16.57
CA LEU A 6 0.17 -0.11 -15.55
C LEU A 6 -1.34 0.07 -15.34
N GLU A 7 -2.11 0.10 -16.42
CA GLU A 7 -3.57 0.20 -16.34
C GLU A 7 -4.18 -0.97 -15.57
N ASN A 8 -3.75 -2.20 -15.89
CA ASN A 8 -4.20 -3.39 -15.15
C ASN A 8 -3.77 -3.38 -13.69
N SER A 9 -2.55 -2.93 -13.37
CA SER A 9 -2.10 -2.86 -11.97
C SER A 9 -2.87 -1.82 -11.16
N LEU A 10 -3.22 -0.67 -11.78
CA LEU A 10 -4.09 0.34 -11.17
C LEU A 10 -5.50 -0.21 -10.88
N ILE A 11 -6.10 -0.96 -11.81
CA ILE A 11 -7.41 -1.59 -11.58
C ILE A 11 -7.36 -2.56 -10.40
N ASN A 12 -6.32 -3.39 -10.33
CA ASN A 12 -6.16 -4.36 -9.24
C ASN A 12 -5.89 -3.67 -7.89
N LEU A 13 -5.06 -2.63 -7.88
CA LEU A 13 -4.80 -1.84 -6.69
C LEU A 13 -6.10 -1.17 -6.18
N ARG A 14 -6.93 -0.63 -7.07
CA ARG A 14 -8.22 -0.03 -6.68
C ARG A 14 -9.11 -1.05 -5.99
N LYS A 15 -9.31 -2.22 -6.62
CA LYS A 15 -10.14 -3.30 -6.06
C LYS A 15 -9.64 -3.76 -4.69
N ALA A 16 -8.34 -3.91 -4.51
CA ALA A 16 -7.77 -4.29 -3.21
C ALA A 16 -7.98 -3.20 -2.15
N THR A 17 -7.79 -1.93 -2.53
CA THR A 17 -8.02 -0.77 -1.65
C THR A 17 -9.48 -0.68 -1.22
N ASP A 18 -10.43 -0.99 -2.12
CA ASP A 18 -11.87 -1.05 -1.80
C ASP A 18 -12.17 -2.14 -0.77
N ARG A 19 -11.63 -3.35 -0.96
CA ARG A 19 -11.78 -4.45 -0.01
C ARG A 19 -11.16 -4.14 1.36
N PHE A 20 -10.03 -3.43 1.37
CA PHE A 20 -9.39 -2.97 2.60
C PHE A 20 -10.26 -1.92 3.33
N ALA A 21 -10.86 -0.99 2.59
CA ALA A 21 -11.79 -0.01 3.15
C ALA A 21 -13.06 -0.67 3.72
N GLU A 22 -13.64 -1.63 2.99
CA GLU A 22 -14.80 -2.40 3.47
C GLU A 22 -14.49 -3.12 4.79
N ALA A 23 -13.35 -3.81 4.88
CA ALA A 23 -12.95 -4.51 6.09
C ALA A 23 -12.81 -3.58 7.32
N LEU A 24 -12.37 -2.34 7.12
CA LEU A 24 -12.25 -1.33 8.18
C LEU A 24 -13.60 -0.72 8.62
N GLN A 25 -14.65 -0.89 7.82
CA GLN A 25 -16.01 -0.41 8.16
C GLN A 25 -16.83 -1.46 8.92
N GLU A 26 -16.42 -2.73 8.87
CA GLU A 26 -17.09 -3.82 9.58
C GLU A 26 -16.94 -3.70 11.10
N ALA A 27 -17.91 -4.28 11.83
CA ALA A 27 -17.85 -4.32 13.29
C ALA A 27 -16.61 -5.09 13.76
N GLN A 28 -15.82 -4.48 14.65
CA GLN A 28 -14.56 -5.06 15.09
C GLN A 28 -14.79 -6.42 15.77
N SER A 29 -14.06 -7.42 15.29
CA SER A 29 -13.92 -8.75 15.87
C SER A 29 -12.52 -9.27 15.56
N SER A 30 -12.07 -10.35 16.21
CA SER A 30 -10.78 -10.97 15.88
C SER A 30 -10.71 -11.37 14.40
N ILE A 31 -11.80 -11.92 13.85
CA ILE A 31 -11.89 -12.31 12.43
C ILE A 31 -11.78 -11.08 11.52
N VAL A 32 -12.46 -9.99 11.85
CA VAL A 32 -12.39 -8.74 11.05
C VAL A 32 -11.01 -8.12 11.15
N MET A 33 -10.34 -8.19 12.31
CA MET A 33 -8.97 -7.72 12.50
C MET A 33 -8.00 -8.51 11.61
N ASP A 34 -8.05 -9.84 11.67
CA ASP A 34 -7.21 -10.71 10.84
C ASP A 34 -7.45 -10.46 9.35
N ALA A 35 -8.72 -10.36 8.94
CA ALA A 35 -9.08 -10.04 7.56
C ALA A 35 -8.56 -8.66 7.13
N THR A 36 -8.65 -7.65 7.99
CA THR A 36 -8.17 -6.29 7.71
C THR A 36 -6.66 -6.26 7.55
N ILE A 37 -5.92 -6.96 8.41
CA ILE A 37 -4.46 -7.10 8.32
C ILE A 37 -4.08 -7.79 7.01
N GLN A 38 -4.79 -8.86 6.65
CA GLN A 38 -4.57 -9.56 5.38
C GLN A 38 -4.83 -8.64 4.16
N TRP A 39 -5.89 -7.83 4.21
CA TRP A 39 -6.17 -6.84 3.16
C TRP A 39 -5.11 -5.75 3.11
N PHE A 40 -4.58 -5.31 4.25
CA PHE A 40 -3.43 -4.41 4.29
C PHE A 40 -2.22 -5.02 3.57
N GLU A 41 -1.84 -6.28 3.88
CA GLU A 41 -0.68 -6.92 3.26
C GLU A 41 -0.83 -7.05 1.75
N PHE A 42 -2.00 -7.49 1.28
CA PHE A 42 -2.29 -7.61 -0.14
C PHE A 42 -2.27 -6.24 -0.84
N THR A 43 -2.91 -5.24 -0.24
CA THR A 43 -2.99 -3.89 -0.82
C THR A 43 -1.62 -3.23 -0.86
N TYR A 44 -0.82 -3.37 0.21
CA TYR A 44 0.56 -2.91 0.25
C TYR A 44 1.41 -3.53 -0.87
N GLU A 45 1.31 -4.85 -1.07
CA GLU A 45 2.09 -5.57 -2.10
C GLU A 45 1.74 -5.11 -3.51
N LEU A 46 0.44 -4.89 -3.78
CA LEU A 46 -0.02 -4.33 -5.05
C LEU A 46 0.41 -2.87 -5.22
N MET A 47 0.35 -2.08 -4.15
CA MET A 47 0.68 -0.66 -4.16
C MET A 47 2.12 -0.44 -4.59
N TRP A 48 3.10 -1.03 -3.90
CA TRP A 48 4.51 -0.76 -4.22
C TRP A 48 4.90 -1.32 -5.60
N LYS A 49 4.29 -2.43 -6.04
CA LYS A 49 4.49 -2.97 -7.39
C LYS A 49 3.89 -2.06 -8.46
N THR A 50 2.71 -1.52 -8.21
CA THR A 50 2.05 -0.58 -9.13
C THR A 50 2.85 0.71 -9.24
N LEU A 51 3.29 1.27 -8.11
CA LEU A 51 4.13 2.46 -8.08
C LEU A 51 5.48 2.21 -8.77
N LYS A 52 6.08 1.02 -8.61
CA LYS A 52 7.28 0.64 -9.36
C LYS A 52 7.05 0.69 -10.87
N ILE A 53 5.95 0.13 -11.37
CA ILE A 53 5.61 0.17 -12.80
C ILE A 53 5.40 1.62 -13.24
N PHE A 54 4.70 2.43 -12.44
CA PHE A 54 4.49 3.84 -12.71
C PHE A 54 5.81 4.62 -12.85
N LEU A 55 6.74 4.44 -11.91
CA LEU A 55 8.06 5.07 -11.94
C LEU A 55 8.85 4.67 -13.20
N GLU A 56 8.78 3.40 -13.60
CA GLU A 56 9.46 2.89 -14.78
C GLU A 56 8.83 3.42 -16.08
N ASP A 57 7.49 3.37 -16.20
CA ASP A 57 6.75 3.76 -17.41
C ASP A 57 6.74 5.28 -17.64
N ILE A 58 6.58 6.07 -16.58
CA ILE A 58 6.36 7.52 -16.68
C ILE A 58 7.65 8.31 -16.48
N HIS A 59 8.53 7.86 -15.59
CA HIS A 59 9.75 8.58 -15.23
C HIS A 59 11.03 7.88 -15.71
N GLY A 60 10.95 6.66 -16.25
CA GLY A 60 12.12 5.88 -16.66
C GLY A 60 12.99 5.41 -15.48
N ILE A 61 12.45 5.43 -14.25
CA ILE A 61 13.17 5.09 -13.03
C ILE A 61 12.95 3.63 -12.67
N ARG A 62 14.03 2.85 -12.61
CA ARG A 62 13.99 1.44 -12.23
C ARG A 62 14.34 1.25 -10.75
N ALA A 63 13.31 1.07 -9.92
CA ALA A 63 13.46 0.71 -8.51
C ALA A 63 13.22 -0.80 -8.28
N VAL A 64 14.05 -1.45 -7.45
CA VAL A 64 14.03 -2.92 -7.28
C VAL A 64 13.42 -3.42 -5.96
N SER A 65 13.18 -2.53 -5.00
CA SER A 65 12.63 -2.86 -3.68
C SER A 65 11.59 -1.82 -3.24
N PRO A 66 10.66 -2.17 -2.32
CA PRO A 66 9.66 -1.22 -1.82
C PRO A 66 10.30 0.06 -1.26
N ARG A 67 11.41 -0.08 -0.52
CA ARG A 67 12.14 1.06 0.04
C ARG A 67 12.66 2.01 -1.03
N LEU A 68 13.26 1.46 -2.11
CA LEU A 68 13.71 2.30 -3.22
C LEU A 68 12.53 2.94 -3.95
N VAL A 69 11.44 2.20 -4.15
CA VAL A 69 10.22 2.71 -4.80
C VAL A 69 9.66 3.93 -4.06
N PHE A 70 9.50 3.86 -2.73
CA PHE A 70 8.98 4.99 -1.98
C PHE A 70 9.95 6.16 -1.92
N LYS A 71 11.26 5.90 -1.81
CA LYS A 71 12.28 6.94 -1.82
C LYS A 71 12.27 7.73 -3.15
N GLU A 72 12.21 7.05 -4.28
CA GLU A 72 12.14 7.70 -5.59
C GLU A 72 10.81 8.45 -5.76
N ALA A 73 9.70 7.88 -5.29
CA ALA A 73 8.41 8.55 -5.34
C ALA A 73 8.37 9.82 -4.47
N TYR A 74 9.04 9.82 -3.32
CA TYR A 74 9.19 11.00 -2.48
C TYR A 74 10.08 12.06 -3.15
N ALA A 75 11.21 11.65 -3.72
CA ALA A 75 12.11 12.55 -4.45
C ALA A 75 11.42 13.26 -5.64
N LEU A 76 10.45 12.58 -6.27
CA LEU A 76 9.61 13.14 -7.33
C LEU A 76 8.37 13.89 -6.83
N SER A 77 8.18 14.04 -5.52
CA SER A 77 6.98 14.64 -4.92
C SER A 77 5.66 13.94 -5.30
N ILE A 78 5.71 12.67 -5.70
CA ILE A 78 4.53 11.84 -5.94
C ILE A 78 3.87 11.50 -4.59
N ILE A 79 4.67 11.33 -3.54
CA ILE A 79 4.20 11.19 -2.16
C ILE A 79 4.83 12.29 -1.30
N GLU A 80 4.14 12.72 -0.26
CA GLU A 80 4.59 13.80 0.64
C GLU A 80 5.00 13.30 2.02
N GLN A 81 4.44 12.18 2.50
CA GLN A 81 4.68 11.64 3.83
C GLN A 81 5.42 10.29 3.73
N GLU A 82 6.70 10.32 3.38
CA GLU A 82 7.53 9.10 3.21
C GLU A 82 7.52 8.22 4.47
N ASP A 83 7.48 8.82 5.66
CA ASP A 83 7.49 8.13 6.94
C ASP A 83 6.38 7.07 7.07
N ILE A 84 5.16 7.38 6.59
CA ILE A 84 4.03 6.43 6.62
C ILE A 84 4.35 5.20 5.77
N PHE A 85 4.95 5.37 4.59
CA PHE A 85 5.30 4.26 3.70
C PHE A 85 6.47 3.44 4.25
N LEU A 86 7.43 4.08 4.93
CA LEU A 86 8.49 3.39 5.65
C LEU A 86 7.93 2.58 6.83
N GLU A 87 6.94 3.11 7.53
CA GLU A 87 6.24 2.42 8.62
C GLU A 87 5.45 1.20 8.12
N MET A 88 4.82 1.30 6.94
CA MET A 88 4.17 0.15 6.29
C MET A 88 5.17 -0.97 5.99
N ILE A 89 6.38 -0.65 5.52
CA ILE A 89 7.44 -1.67 5.30
C ILE A 89 7.73 -2.41 6.60
N GLN A 90 7.90 -1.68 7.70
CA GLN A 90 8.17 -2.27 9.01
C GLN A 90 7.02 -3.15 9.47
N SER A 91 5.79 -2.65 9.37
CA SER A 91 4.57 -3.40 9.74
C SER A 91 4.44 -4.69 8.96
N ARG A 92 4.63 -4.66 7.63
CA ARG A 92 4.58 -5.85 6.78
C ARG A 92 5.67 -6.86 7.15
N ASN A 93 6.89 -6.39 7.42
CA ASN A 93 7.97 -7.28 7.83
C ASN A 93 7.66 -7.97 9.18
N LEU A 94 7.04 -7.27 10.13
CA LEU A 94 6.63 -7.85 11.41
C LEU A 94 5.57 -8.96 11.23
N LEU A 95 4.56 -8.73 10.39
CA LEU A 95 3.51 -9.72 10.09
C LEU A 95 4.08 -11.03 9.53
N SER A 96 5.13 -10.95 8.72
CA SER A 96 5.75 -12.15 8.11
C SER A 96 6.58 -13.01 9.07
N HIS A 97 6.92 -12.50 10.25
CA HIS A 97 7.90 -13.15 11.14
C HIS A 97 7.31 -13.61 12.48
N THR A 98 6.14 -13.10 12.92
CA THR A 98 5.58 -13.48 14.22
C THR A 98 4.06 -13.29 14.26
N TYR A 99 3.30 -14.36 14.54
CA TYR A 99 1.90 -14.23 14.95
C TYR A 99 1.86 -13.84 16.43
N ASN A 100 2.06 -12.55 16.70
CA ASN A 100 1.90 -11.95 18.02
C ASN A 100 0.64 -11.09 17.98
N GLU A 101 -0.39 -11.49 18.74
CA GLU A 101 -1.69 -10.80 18.80
C GLU A 101 -1.55 -9.32 19.18
N GLU A 102 -0.61 -8.97 20.06
CA GLU A 102 -0.35 -7.57 20.44
C GLU A 102 0.19 -6.75 19.25
N GLN A 103 1.06 -7.36 18.43
CA GLN A 103 1.58 -6.72 17.22
C GLN A 103 0.48 -6.58 16.16
N ALA A 104 -0.36 -7.61 15.99
CA ALA A 104 -1.50 -7.57 15.09
C ALA A 104 -2.46 -6.43 15.46
N GLU A 105 -2.78 -6.27 16.74
CA GLU A 105 -3.62 -5.18 17.23
C GLU A 105 -2.99 -3.80 16.99
N GLN A 106 -1.68 -3.65 17.21
CA GLN A 106 -0.96 -2.41 16.94
C GLN A 106 -0.97 -2.04 15.45
N ILE A 107 -0.82 -3.02 14.56
CA ILE A 107 -0.86 -2.81 13.11
C ILE A 107 -2.29 -2.48 12.67
N TYR A 108 -3.29 -3.19 13.19
CA TYR A 108 -4.70 -2.92 12.90
C TYR A 108 -5.09 -1.48 13.24
N LYS A 109 -4.63 -0.94 14.38
CA LYS A 109 -4.87 0.47 14.76
C LYS A 109 -4.27 1.48 13.77
N LYS A 110 -3.26 1.09 12.99
CA LYS A 110 -2.61 1.92 11.97
C LYS A 110 -3.25 1.77 10.59
N CYS A 111 -4.03 0.72 10.35
CA CYS A 111 -4.66 0.45 9.06
C CYS A 111 -5.48 1.62 8.49
N PRO A 112 -6.25 2.42 9.28
CA PRO A 112 -6.94 3.60 8.75
C PRO A 112 -6.00 4.64 8.14
N LEU A 113 -4.86 4.91 8.81
CA LEU A 113 -3.83 5.81 8.29
C LEU A 113 -3.21 5.26 7.00
N TYR A 114 -2.93 3.97 6.97
CA TYR A 114 -2.39 3.30 5.79
C TYR A 114 -3.36 3.36 4.60
N LEU A 115 -4.65 3.11 4.84
CA LEU A 115 -5.68 3.22 3.82
C LEU A 115 -5.74 4.64 3.23
N SER A 116 -5.66 5.67 4.07
CA SER A 116 -5.64 7.06 3.59
C SER A 116 -4.45 7.33 2.67
N ALA A 117 -3.24 6.97 3.11
CA ALA A 117 -2.02 7.19 2.31
C ALA A 117 -2.03 6.42 0.98
N ILE A 118 -2.56 5.19 0.97
CA ILE A 118 -2.73 4.39 -0.26
C ILE A 118 -3.71 5.06 -1.22
N ASN A 119 -4.84 5.57 -0.71
CA ASN A 119 -5.82 6.28 -1.53
C ASN A 119 -5.23 7.55 -2.15
N ASP A 120 -4.52 8.36 -1.35
CA ASP A 120 -3.90 9.59 -1.83
C ASP A 120 -2.87 9.29 -2.93
N LEU A 121 -2.02 8.29 -2.74
CA LEU A 121 -1.10 7.81 -3.75
C LEU A 121 -1.86 7.37 -5.02
N TYR A 122 -2.90 6.55 -4.87
CA TYR A 122 -3.69 6.06 -6.00
C TYR A 122 -4.27 7.21 -6.83
N GLN A 123 -4.83 8.25 -6.19
CA GLN A 123 -5.36 9.41 -6.91
C GLN A 123 -4.28 10.11 -7.73
N ARG A 124 -3.07 10.30 -7.16
CA ARG A 124 -1.96 10.96 -7.86
C ARG A 124 -1.50 10.18 -9.09
N ILE A 125 -1.37 8.86 -9.00
CA ILE A 125 -0.84 8.03 -10.10
C ILE A 125 -1.92 7.55 -11.10
N SER A 126 -3.20 7.66 -10.75
CA SER A 126 -4.31 7.31 -11.65
C SER A 126 -4.66 8.43 -12.63
N VAL A 127 -4.46 9.69 -12.24
CA VAL A 127 -4.74 10.87 -13.08
C VAL A 127 -3.57 11.27 -13.99
N SER A 128 -2.33 11.01 -13.55
CA SER A 128 -1.08 11.23 -14.32
C SER A 128 -0.95 10.29 -15.49
#